data_AF-G3JCR1-F1
#
_entry.id   AF-G3JCR1-F1
#
_cell.length_a   1.000
_cell.length_b   1.000
_cell.length_c   1.000
_cell.angle_alpha   90.00
_cell.angle_beta   90.00
_cell.angle_gamma   90.00
#
_symmetry.space_group_name_H-M   'P 1'
#
loop_
_entity.id
_entity.type
_entity.pdbx_description
1 polymer ?
#
loop_
_entity_poly.entity_id
_entity_poly.type
_entity_poly.pdbx_seq_one_letter_code
_entity_poly.pdbx_strand_id
1 'polypeptide(L)'
;MPICIECRHPVKTLWTQYSGAGDKASGHNIRLTVCRKCGRFCDKYVEHDFVVLFIDLVLIKPQPSIVRLGILLLLFDVYLTWARIENQGLPGETPGERNESSLGQLAQQPIVIQYFFFLMLCTLSTLAFHAVIRFLVASSLSPLVALGVLPRYRRPNSVSTALLVSSSTKLFPILLVIWDYDVPAAATSLGWAVVANNVEALRILLDCRYYVACLLALIGAATRWSVARLVLVAVGLNGTDSMSVDASMATDAKALWGAVTLHQAKSRSTMAPTLLWIGLGNMGRAMCKNIVDKGNLDAPLLIYNRSKQRAVDLSQKLPGGKTEVVESLVDAVAKVDIIFTCVANDEAVSEVIAAALQADIKGKLFIECSTIHPDATQATADKLLAQGAEFVAAPVFGAPAAAEAGQLIAVLAGPSASVDRARPWFKGVTARAEIDLTGAPYGKATTLKVIGNTFVLNMVEQLAEAHVLAETSGLGTQPIHALVEALFPGPYAAYSTRMLSGDYHTRAEPLWAVDLARKDARHAKALAAAAGTRVQNVETADAHLASLREHAGPSGDIAAIYGVVRKKAGLNFKNDV
;
A
#
# COMPACT_ATOMS: atom_id res chain seq x y z
N MET A 1 17.39 -42.34 0.73
CA MET A 1 16.59 -42.56 1.94
C MET A 1 16.47 -41.23 2.67
N PRO A 2 15.26 -40.79 3.03
CA PRO A 2 15.09 -39.56 3.80
C PRO A 2 15.78 -39.66 5.17
N ILE A 3 16.14 -38.51 5.74
CA ILE A 3 16.79 -38.40 7.04
C ILE A 3 16.01 -37.40 7.91
N CYS A 4 16.02 -37.58 9.22
CA CYS A 4 15.48 -36.58 10.14
C CYS A 4 16.38 -35.35 10.17
N ILE A 5 15.85 -34.15 9.91
CA ILE A 5 16.62 -32.90 9.87
C ILE A 5 17.17 -32.49 11.23
N GLU A 6 16.47 -32.87 12.31
CA GLU A 6 16.86 -32.53 13.68
C GLU A 6 18.07 -33.35 14.17
N CYS A 7 18.22 -34.61 13.76
CA CYS A 7 19.25 -35.50 14.32
C CYS A 7 20.00 -36.38 13.31
N ARG A 8 19.73 -36.21 12.01
CA ARG A 8 20.35 -36.90 10.87
C ARG A 8 20.18 -38.42 10.85
N HIS A 9 19.27 -38.97 11.64
CA HIS A 9 18.97 -40.40 11.63
C HIS A 9 18.22 -40.79 10.35
N PRO A 10 18.59 -41.89 9.67
CA PRO A 10 17.86 -42.37 8.49
C PRO A 10 16.42 -42.74 8.84
N VAL A 11 15.48 -42.35 7.99
CA VAL A 11 14.05 -42.68 8.14
C VAL A 11 13.51 -43.22 6.83
N LYS A 12 12.43 -44.02 6.91
CA LYS A 12 11.83 -44.62 5.71
C LYS A 12 11.02 -43.60 4.91
N THR A 13 10.29 -42.72 5.58
CA THR A 13 9.45 -41.66 5.01
C THR A 13 9.50 -40.41 5.90
N LEU A 14 9.24 -39.23 5.32
CA LEU A 14 9.13 -37.97 6.08
C LEU A 14 7.70 -37.69 6.56
N TRP A 15 6.71 -38.23 5.86
CA TRP A 15 5.28 -38.14 6.18
C TRP A 15 4.54 -39.39 5.67
N THR A 16 3.31 -39.57 6.12
CA THR A 16 2.38 -40.61 5.63
C THR A 16 1.02 -40.00 5.30
N GLN A 17 0.49 -40.30 4.12
CA GLN A 17 -0.85 -39.88 3.70
C GLN A 17 -1.93 -40.76 4.33
N TYR A 18 -3.05 -40.17 4.74
CA TYR A 18 -4.22 -40.95 5.15
C TYR A 18 -5.54 -40.27 4.74
N SER A 19 -6.55 -41.08 4.46
CA SER A 19 -7.90 -40.62 4.13
C SER A 19 -8.67 -40.33 5.42
N GLY A 20 -8.92 -39.06 5.74
CA GLY A 20 -9.84 -38.69 6.81
C GLY A 20 -11.29 -38.81 6.33
N ALA A 21 -12.16 -39.43 7.12
CA ALA A 21 -13.60 -39.42 6.88
C ALA A 21 -14.16 -38.02 7.22
N GLY A 22 -14.77 -37.34 6.24
CA GLY A 22 -15.75 -36.28 6.50
C GLY A 22 -15.44 -34.86 6.07
N ASP A 23 -14.25 -34.54 5.54
CA ASP A 23 -13.95 -33.18 5.06
C ASP A 23 -13.31 -33.22 3.66
N LYS A 24 -13.94 -32.54 2.69
CA LYS A 24 -13.50 -32.45 1.29
C LYS A 24 -12.81 -31.11 0.99
N ALA A 25 -12.66 -30.22 1.98
CA ALA A 25 -11.99 -28.93 1.80
C ALA A 25 -10.47 -28.98 2.05
N SER A 26 -9.96 -30.01 2.74
CA SER A 26 -8.52 -30.24 2.92
C SER A 26 -8.05 -31.40 2.04
N GLY A 27 -7.25 -31.10 1.02
CA GLY A 27 -6.53 -32.11 0.26
C GLY A 27 -5.78 -33.06 1.22
N HIS A 28 -5.88 -34.37 0.97
CA HIS A 28 -5.23 -35.47 1.69
C HIS A 28 -4.49 -35.13 3.00
N ASN A 29 -5.08 -35.47 4.16
CA ASN A 29 -4.40 -35.30 5.44
C ASN A 29 -3.06 -36.06 5.47
N ILE A 30 -1.97 -35.32 5.67
CA ILE A 30 -0.63 -35.86 5.88
C ILE A 30 -0.34 -35.92 7.38
N ARG A 31 0.31 -36.99 7.83
CA ARG A 31 0.86 -37.09 9.19
C ARG A 31 2.37 -37.05 9.08
N LEU A 32 3.00 -36.08 9.72
CA LEU A 32 4.46 -35.98 9.78
C LEU A 32 5.04 -37.18 10.54
N THR A 33 6.15 -37.72 10.02
CA THR A 33 6.85 -38.84 10.66
C THR A 33 7.62 -38.33 11.87
N VAL A 34 7.47 -38.97 13.03
CA VAL A 34 8.28 -38.66 14.22
C VAL A 34 9.56 -39.51 14.21
N CYS A 35 10.71 -38.87 14.39
CA CYS A 35 11.99 -39.54 14.38
C CYS A 35 12.16 -40.39 15.64
N ARG A 36 12.41 -41.69 15.46
CA ARG A 36 12.60 -42.64 16.57
C ARG A 36 13.83 -42.35 17.44
N LYS A 37 14.81 -41.59 16.93
CA LYS A 37 16.04 -41.28 17.67
C LYS A 37 15.91 -40.04 18.56
N CYS A 38 15.30 -38.97 18.08
CA CYS A 38 15.22 -37.70 18.82
C CYS A 38 13.82 -37.34 19.32
N GLY A 39 12.78 -38.10 18.94
CA GLY A 39 11.40 -37.86 19.35
C GLY A 39 10.73 -36.63 18.71
N ARG A 40 11.43 -35.90 17.84
CA ARG A 40 10.90 -34.75 17.10
C ARG A 40 10.39 -35.16 15.73
N PHE A 41 9.54 -34.34 15.10
CA PHE A 41 9.16 -34.54 13.71
C PHE A 41 10.40 -34.58 12.81
N CYS A 42 10.46 -35.58 11.93
CA CYS A 42 11.59 -35.82 11.03
C CYS A 42 11.88 -34.60 10.18
N ASP A 43 10.83 -33.92 9.73
CA ASP A 43 10.88 -32.64 9.06
C ASP A 43 9.56 -31.91 9.33
N LYS A 44 9.64 -30.77 10.03
CA LYS A 44 8.46 -29.98 10.43
C LYS A 44 7.96 -29.04 9.33
N TYR A 45 8.70 -28.93 8.22
CA TYR A 45 8.39 -27.99 7.14
C TYR A 45 7.67 -28.64 5.96
N VAL A 46 7.45 -29.95 6.01
CA VAL A 46 6.75 -30.74 4.97
C VAL A 46 5.29 -30.29 4.77
N GLU A 47 4.67 -29.62 5.75
CA GLU A 47 3.33 -29.02 5.62
C GLU A 47 3.33 -27.70 4.80
N HIS A 48 4.50 -27.12 4.51
CA HIS A 48 4.63 -25.82 3.85
C HIS A 48 5.39 -25.94 2.52
N ASP A 49 4.66 -26.43 1.51
CA ASP A 49 4.84 -26.25 0.06
C ASP A 49 6.17 -26.66 -0.63
N PHE A 50 6.05 -27.15 -1.87
CA PHE A 50 7.14 -27.76 -2.68
C PHE A 50 8.31 -26.81 -2.97
N VAL A 51 8.08 -25.50 -2.93
CA VAL A 51 9.08 -24.47 -3.27
C VAL A 51 10.13 -24.32 -2.16
N VAL A 52 9.72 -24.39 -0.89
CA VAL A 52 10.65 -24.35 0.25
C VAL A 52 11.50 -25.62 0.29
N LEU A 53 10.88 -26.77 0.01
CA LEU A 53 11.55 -28.06 -0.17
C LEU A 53 12.58 -28.03 -1.30
N PHE A 54 12.29 -27.37 -2.43
CA PHE A 54 13.23 -27.24 -3.55
C PHE A 54 14.45 -26.36 -3.19
N ILE A 55 14.22 -25.26 -2.48
CA ILE A 55 15.27 -24.32 -2.04
C ILE A 55 16.20 -25.01 -1.04
N ASP A 56 15.66 -25.70 -0.04
CA ASP A 56 16.46 -26.45 0.93
C ASP A 56 17.19 -27.64 0.28
N LEU A 57 16.60 -28.33 -0.70
CA LEU A 57 17.30 -29.38 -1.48
C LEU A 57 18.49 -28.82 -2.29
N VAL A 58 18.38 -27.58 -2.77
CA VAL A 58 19.45 -26.89 -3.51
C VAL A 58 20.54 -26.38 -2.56
N LEU A 59 20.17 -25.95 -1.34
CA LEU A 59 21.09 -25.35 -0.35
C LEU A 59 21.73 -26.36 0.62
N ILE A 60 21.17 -27.58 0.80
CA ILE A 60 21.65 -28.59 1.76
C ILE A 60 22.67 -29.60 1.16
N LYS A 61 23.11 -29.46 -0.09
CA LYS A 61 24.30 -30.22 -0.51
C LYS A 61 25.56 -29.64 0.17
N PRO A 62 26.53 -30.45 0.62
CA PRO A 62 27.71 -30.01 1.40
C PRO A 62 28.62 -28.98 0.71
N GLN A 63 28.31 -28.60 -0.53
CA GLN A 63 28.85 -27.43 -1.21
C GLN A 63 27.75 -26.87 -2.13
N PRO A 64 27.17 -25.67 -1.87
CA PRO A 64 26.48 -24.95 -2.92
C PRO A 64 27.52 -24.65 -4.01
N SER A 65 27.38 -25.29 -5.16
CA SER A 65 28.21 -24.92 -6.32
C SER A 65 27.91 -23.45 -6.63
N ILE A 66 28.92 -22.58 -6.58
CA ILE A 66 28.81 -21.15 -6.88
C ILE A 66 28.13 -20.91 -8.25
N VAL A 67 28.26 -21.87 -9.15
CA VAL A 67 27.60 -21.89 -10.47
C VAL A 67 26.08 -22.01 -10.32
N ARG A 68 25.58 -22.85 -9.41
CA ARG A 68 24.14 -23.00 -9.15
C ARG A 68 23.55 -21.73 -8.54
N LEU A 69 24.25 -21.11 -7.59
CA LEU A 69 23.84 -19.82 -7.03
C LEU A 69 23.81 -18.74 -8.11
N GLY A 70 24.83 -18.71 -8.98
CA GLY A 70 24.89 -17.79 -10.11
C GLY A 70 23.75 -17.98 -11.10
N ILE A 71 23.41 -19.24 -11.45
CA ILE A 71 22.27 -19.56 -12.32
C ILE A 71 20.96 -19.09 -11.65
N LEU A 72 20.76 -19.39 -10.36
CA LEU A 72 19.56 -19.00 -9.64
C LEU A 72 19.38 -17.48 -9.63
N LEU A 73 20.43 -16.74 -9.28
CA LEU A 73 20.41 -15.27 -9.27
C LEU A 73 20.13 -14.67 -10.64
N LEU A 74 20.68 -15.27 -11.70
CA LEU A 74 20.42 -14.85 -13.08
C LEU A 74 18.95 -15.05 -13.46
N LEU A 75 18.36 -16.19 -13.13
CA LEU A 75 16.94 -16.47 -13.42
C LEU A 75 16.01 -15.55 -12.63
N PHE A 76 16.36 -15.20 -11.39
CA PHE A 76 15.63 -14.18 -10.61
C PHE A 76 15.75 -12.78 -11.22
N ASP A 77 16.93 -12.40 -11.71
CA ASP A 77 17.11 -11.14 -12.44
C ASP A 77 16.21 -11.10 -13.69
N VAL A 78 16.10 -12.21 -14.43
CA VAL A 78 15.18 -12.32 -15.59
C VAL A 78 13.73 -12.11 -15.16
N TYR A 79 13.29 -12.80 -14.10
CA TYR A 79 11.93 -12.68 -13.57
C TYR A 79 11.59 -11.24 -13.14
N LEU A 80 12.44 -10.62 -12.32
CA LEU A 80 12.21 -9.26 -11.82
C LEU A 80 12.22 -8.22 -12.95
N THR A 81 13.11 -8.39 -13.94
CA THR A 81 13.19 -7.51 -15.11
C THR A 81 11.92 -7.63 -15.95
N TRP A 82 11.46 -8.85 -16.21
CA TRP A 82 10.23 -9.10 -16.96
C TRP A 82 9.02 -8.53 -16.21
N ALA A 83 8.81 -8.90 -14.94
CA ALA A 83 7.66 -8.45 -14.16
C ALA A 83 7.57 -6.92 -14.03
N ARG A 84 8.72 -6.22 -13.96
CA ARG A 84 8.74 -4.75 -13.93
C ARG A 84 8.28 -4.15 -15.26
N ILE A 85 8.74 -4.70 -16.37
CA ILE A 85 8.39 -4.21 -17.71
C ILE A 85 6.90 -4.47 -18.01
N GLU A 86 6.37 -5.62 -17.61
CA GLU A 86 4.95 -5.96 -17.75
C GLU A 86 4.05 -4.99 -16.95
N ASN A 87 4.40 -4.71 -15.69
CA ASN A 87 3.64 -3.78 -14.85
C ASN A 87 3.73 -2.31 -15.29
N GLN A 88 4.71 -1.94 -16.12
CA GLN A 88 4.85 -0.60 -16.68
C GLN A 88 4.10 -0.42 -18.02
N GLY A 89 3.49 -1.49 -18.56
CA GLY A 89 2.93 -1.56 -19.91
C GLY A 89 1.42 -1.38 -20.04
N LEU A 90 0.76 -0.54 -19.24
CA LEU A 90 -0.61 -0.06 -19.50
C LEU A 90 -0.77 1.42 -19.09
N PRO A 91 -0.33 2.38 -19.91
CA PRO A 91 -0.86 3.75 -19.86
C PRO A 91 -2.31 3.71 -20.36
N GLY A 92 -3.23 4.34 -19.62
CA GLY A 92 -4.63 4.46 -20.03
C GLY A 92 -4.75 5.04 -21.44
N GLU A 93 -5.39 4.30 -22.34
CA GLU A 93 -5.58 4.71 -23.73
C GLU A 93 -6.54 5.91 -23.82
N THR A 94 -6.00 7.07 -24.18
CA THR A 94 -6.73 8.08 -24.94
C THR A 94 -6.77 7.65 -26.41
N PRO A 95 -7.94 7.64 -27.08
CA PRO A 95 -8.02 7.26 -28.49
C PRO A 95 -7.51 8.41 -29.36
N GLY A 96 -6.27 8.33 -29.86
CA GLY A 96 -5.78 9.34 -30.80
C GLY A 96 -4.34 9.25 -31.32
N GLU A 97 -3.37 8.76 -30.54
CA GLU A 97 -1.96 8.79 -30.97
C GLU A 97 -1.29 7.43 -30.77
N ARG A 98 -1.37 6.56 -31.79
CA ARG A 98 -0.52 5.36 -31.87
C ARG A 98 0.91 5.78 -32.21
N ASN A 99 1.69 6.15 -31.21
CA ASN A 99 3.10 5.79 -31.23
C ASN A 99 3.17 4.37 -30.68
N GLU A 100 3.25 3.38 -31.58
CA GLU A 100 3.54 1.99 -31.20
C GLU A 100 4.83 1.97 -30.38
N SER A 101 4.71 1.87 -29.06
CA SER A 101 5.88 1.70 -28.20
C SER A 101 6.50 0.35 -28.56
N SER A 102 7.81 0.32 -28.82
CA SER A 102 8.54 -0.88 -29.24
C SER A 102 8.40 -2.07 -28.26
N LEU A 103 7.91 -1.82 -27.03
CA LEU A 103 7.52 -2.83 -26.03
C LEU A 103 6.32 -3.68 -26.46
N GLY A 104 5.35 -3.09 -27.16
CA GLY A 104 4.20 -3.83 -27.71
C GLY A 104 4.63 -4.88 -28.73
N GLN A 105 5.69 -4.60 -29.50
CA GLN A 105 6.22 -5.54 -30.49
C GLN A 105 6.96 -6.73 -29.84
N LEU A 106 7.66 -6.52 -28.72
CA LEU A 106 8.28 -7.60 -27.93
C LEU A 106 7.22 -8.43 -27.20
N ALA A 107 6.19 -7.80 -26.64
CA ALA A 107 5.08 -8.48 -25.97
C ALA A 107 4.25 -9.35 -26.92
N GLN A 108 4.23 -9.02 -28.22
CA GLN A 108 3.58 -9.80 -29.27
C GLN A 108 4.42 -11.00 -29.77
N GLN A 109 5.68 -11.13 -29.36
CA GLN A 109 6.51 -12.29 -29.72
C GLN A 109 6.14 -13.53 -28.89
N PRO A 110 6.40 -14.75 -29.39
CA PRO A 110 6.29 -15.97 -28.58
C PRO A 110 7.04 -15.85 -27.25
N ILE A 111 6.45 -16.38 -26.17
CA ILE A 111 7.01 -16.39 -24.80
C ILE A 111 8.47 -16.86 -24.77
N VAL A 112 8.82 -17.84 -25.60
CA VAL A 112 10.19 -18.36 -25.73
C VAL A 112 11.17 -17.28 -26.18
N ILE A 113 10.80 -16.45 -27.16
CA ILE A 113 11.64 -15.37 -27.69
C ILE A 113 11.79 -14.27 -26.64
N GLN A 114 10.70 -13.90 -25.94
CA GLN A 114 10.75 -12.95 -24.84
C GLN A 114 11.71 -13.42 -23.74
N TYR A 115 11.63 -14.70 -23.37
CA TYR A 115 12.49 -15.27 -22.35
C TYR A 115 13.97 -15.28 -22.77
N PHE A 116 14.29 -15.68 -24.00
CA PHE A 116 15.67 -15.65 -24.51
C PHE A 116 16.24 -14.23 -24.55
N PHE A 117 15.41 -13.25 -24.92
CA PHE A 117 15.79 -11.85 -24.90
C PHE A 117 16.17 -11.38 -23.49
N PHE A 118 15.30 -11.59 -22.49
CA PHE A 118 15.60 -11.20 -21.11
C PHE A 118 16.78 -11.97 -20.52
N LEU A 119 16.91 -13.26 -20.83
CA LEU A 119 18.04 -14.06 -20.42
C LEU A 119 19.36 -13.51 -20.98
N MET A 120 19.41 -13.16 -22.26
CA MET A 120 20.58 -12.56 -22.89
C MET A 120 20.91 -11.19 -22.27
N LEU A 121 19.91 -10.34 -22.09
CA LEU A 121 20.03 -9.02 -21.48
C LEU A 121 20.62 -9.09 -20.07
N CYS A 122 20.04 -9.92 -19.19
CA CYS A 122 20.51 -10.09 -17.81
C CYS A 122 21.89 -10.75 -17.75
N THR A 123 22.19 -11.69 -18.66
CA THR A 123 23.49 -12.38 -18.72
C THR A 123 24.60 -11.41 -19.11
N LEU A 124 24.44 -10.67 -20.21
CA LEU A 124 25.45 -9.73 -20.68
C LEU A 124 25.71 -8.62 -19.67
N SER A 125 24.65 -8.08 -19.06
CA SER A 125 24.74 -7.04 -18.04
C SER A 125 25.48 -7.54 -16.78
N THR A 126 25.16 -8.75 -16.33
CA THR A 126 25.86 -9.37 -15.18
C THR A 126 27.32 -9.66 -15.49
N LEU A 127 27.64 -10.22 -16.66
CA LEU A 127 29.03 -10.44 -17.07
C LEU A 127 29.83 -9.14 -17.13
N ALA A 128 29.23 -8.06 -17.64
CA ALA A 128 29.86 -6.74 -17.71
C ALA A 128 30.18 -6.17 -16.32
N PHE A 129 29.23 -6.25 -15.37
CA PHE A 129 29.41 -5.85 -13.98
C PHE A 129 30.62 -6.56 -13.33
N HIS A 130 30.69 -7.88 -13.49
CA HIS A 130 31.77 -8.68 -12.92
C HIS A 130 33.12 -8.45 -13.62
N ALA A 131 33.12 -8.34 -14.95
CA ALA A 131 34.33 -8.19 -15.74
C ALA A 131 35.05 -6.86 -15.46
N VAL A 132 34.31 -5.75 -15.37
CA VAL A 132 34.92 -4.43 -15.14
C VAL A 132 35.52 -4.32 -13.74
N ILE A 133 34.85 -4.82 -12.70
CA ILE A 133 35.38 -4.79 -11.34
C ILE A 133 36.63 -5.69 -11.25
N ARG A 134 36.61 -6.87 -11.85
CA ARG A 134 37.79 -7.75 -11.94
C ARG A 134 38.95 -7.05 -12.65
N PHE A 135 38.68 -6.36 -13.75
CA PHE A 135 39.70 -5.63 -14.48
C PHE A 135 40.33 -4.53 -13.61
N LEU A 136 39.50 -3.70 -12.96
CA LEU A 136 39.95 -2.60 -12.11
C LEU A 136 40.77 -3.06 -10.89
N VAL A 137 40.51 -4.27 -10.40
CA VAL A 137 41.12 -4.76 -9.16
C VAL A 137 42.33 -5.67 -9.41
N ALA A 138 42.35 -6.43 -10.51
CA ALA A 138 43.36 -7.47 -10.77
C ALA A 138 44.28 -7.21 -11.97
N SER A 139 43.92 -6.30 -12.88
CA SER A 139 44.72 -5.98 -14.07
C SER A 139 45.92 -5.09 -13.72
N SER A 140 47.07 -5.32 -14.37
CA SER A 140 48.21 -4.39 -14.33
C SER A 140 47.94 -3.09 -15.09
N LEU A 141 46.95 -3.09 -15.99
CA LEU A 141 46.52 -1.91 -16.75
C LEU A 141 45.40 -1.14 -16.03
N SER A 142 45.09 -1.50 -14.79
CA SER A 142 44.06 -0.79 -14.04
C SER A 142 44.53 0.62 -13.67
N PRO A 143 43.72 1.67 -13.94
CA PRO A 143 44.03 3.03 -13.52
C PRO A 143 44.11 3.13 -11.98
N LEU A 144 43.37 2.32 -11.23
CA LEU A 144 43.41 2.33 -9.76
C LEU A 144 44.73 1.77 -9.21
N VAL A 145 45.31 0.79 -9.92
CA VAL A 145 46.62 0.23 -9.58
C VAL A 145 47.73 1.17 -10.01
N ALA A 146 47.62 1.77 -11.21
CA ALA A 146 48.60 2.71 -11.74
C ALA A 146 48.68 4.01 -10.91
N LEU A 147 47.55 4.50 -10.39
CA LEU A 147 47.46 5.68 -9.52
C LEU A 147 47.77 5.38 -8.04
N GLY A 148 48.12 4.14 -7.68
CA GLY A 148 48.44 3.75 -6.31
C GLY A 148 47.25 3.77 -5.33
N VAL A 149 46.01 3.81 -5.84
CA VAL A 149 44.78 3.88 -5.03
C VAL A 149 44.46 2.52 -4.39
N LEU A 150 44.78 1.42 -5.07
CA LEU A 150 44.55 0.05 -4.61
C LEU A 150 45.74 -0.84 -4.97
N PRO A 151 46.26 -1.70 -4.05
CA PRO A 151 47.21 -2.73 -4.42
C PRO A 151 46.58 -3.76 -5.36
N ARG A 152 47.38 -4.32 -6.29
CA ARG A 152 46.89 -5.32 -7.24
C ARG A 152 46.43 -6.60 -6.53
N TYR A 153 45.16 -6.95 -6.70
CA TYR A 153 44.59 -8.17 -6.12
C TYR A 153 44.80 -9.38 -7.04
N ARG A 154 45.42 -10.44 -6.52
CA ARG A 154 45.87 -11.59 -7.33
C ARG A 154 44.79 -12.66 -7.60
N ARG A 155 43.62 -12.57 -6.96
CA ARG A 155 42.56 -13.59 -7.04
C ARG A 155 41.26 -13.05 -7.64
N PRO A 156 41.19 -12.78 -8.97
CA PRO A 156 40.02 -12.18 -9.60
C PRO A 156 38.74 -13.01 -9.47
N ASN A 157 38.86 -14.34 -9.36
CA ASN A 157 37.69 -15.21 -9.20
C ASN A 157 37.00 -14.98 -7.84
N SER A 158 37.76 -14.70 -6.77
CA SER A 158 37.21 -14.40 -5.45
C SER A 158 36.38 -13.12 -5.44
N VAL A 159 36.70 -12.14 -6.29
CA VAL A 159 35.91 -10.91 -6.46
C VAL A 159 34.53 -11.23 -7.02
N SER A 160 34.45 -12.09 -8.04
CA SER A 160 33.15 -12.50 -8.58
C SER A 160 32.35 -13.37 -7.62
N THR A 161 33.01 -14.27 -6.88
CA THR A 161 32.35 -15.06 -5.85
C THR A 161 31.78 -14.16 -4.76
N ALA A 162 32.54 -13.17 -4.28
CA ALA A 162 32.07 -12.22 -3.27
C ALA A 162 30.85 -11.43 -3.75
N LEU A 163 30.90 -10.89 -4.97
CA LEU A 163 29.81 -10.14 -5.59
C LEU A 163 28.55 -10.99 -5.83
N LEU A 164 28.71 -12.28 -6.20
CA LEU A 164 27.60 -13.21 -6.36
C LEU A 164 26.94 -13.52 -5.01
N VAL A 165 27.74 -13.78 -3.97
CA VAL A 165 27.24 -14.09 -2.62
C VAL A 165 26.57 -12.87 -2.00
N SER A 166 27.13 -11.66 -2.14
CA SER A 166 26.54 -10.42 -1.65
C SER A 166 25.25 -10.03 -2.38
N SER A 167 25.06 -10.53 -3.61
CA SER A 167 23.83 -10.35 -4.39
C SER A 167 22.73 -11.37 -4.05
N SER A 168 22.95 -12.27 -3.08
CA SER A 168 21.94 -13.23 -2.62
C SER A 168 20.67 -12.57 -2.06
N THR A 169 20.73 -11.29 -1.69
CA THR A 169 19.55 -10.51 -1.34
C THR A 169 18.52 -10.46 -2.48
N LYS A 170 18.93 -10.60 -3.74
CA LYS A 170 18.01 -10.72 -4.89
C LYS A 170 17.03 -11.89 -4.82
N LEU A 171 17.24 -12.85 -3.91
CA LEU A 171 16.37 -13.98 -3.68
C LEU A 171 15.24 -13.67 -2.67
N PHE A 172 15.31 -12.57 -1.93
CA PHE A 172 14.26 -12.17 -0.98
C PHE A 172 12.87 -12.00 -1.61
N PRO A 173 12.74 -11.62 -2.90
CA PRO A 173 11.49 -11.65 -3.64
C PRO A 173 10.75 -12.99 -3.65
N ILE A 174 11.41 -14.10 -3.29
CA ILE A 174 10.73 -15.37 -3.01
C ILE A 174 9.69 -15.21 -1.90
N LEU A 175 9.95 -14.34 -0.91
CA LEU A 175 8.99 -14.02 0.15
C LEU A 175 7.80 -13.19 -0.38
N LEU A 176 7.94 -12.52 -1.53
CA LEU A 176 6.84 -11.83 -2.22
C LEU A 176 5.86 -12.80 -2.88
N VAL A 177 6.28 -14.06 -3.12
CA VAL A 177 5.36 -15.13 -3.56
C VAL A 177 4.48 -15.59 -2.39
N ILE A 178 4.96 -15.39 -1.15
CA ILE A 178 4.26 -15.77 0.07
C ILE A 178 3.35 -14.64 0.57
N TRP A 179 3.74 -13.37 0.37
CA TRP A 179 2.98 -12.19 0.81
C TRP A 179 2.83 -11.16 -0.31
N ASP A 180 1.64 -10.57 -0.44
CA ASP A 180 1.37 -9.49 -1.41
C ASP A 180 2.07 -8.19 -1.00
N TYR A 181 3.17 -7.84 -1.67
CA TYR A 181 3.78 -6.52 -1.54
C TYR A 181 3.70 -5.71 -2.83
N ASP A 182 3.85 -4.39 -2.69
CA ASP A 182 4.08 -3.47 -3.80
C ASP A 182 5.40 -3.81 -4.51
N VAL A 183 5.29 -4.48 -5.67
CA VAL A 183 6.41 -5.01 -6.47
C VAL A 183 7.43 -3.91 -6.84
N PRO A 184 7.01 -2.72 -7.32
CA PRO A 184 7.90 -1.57 -7.48
C PRO A 184 8.68 -1.16 -6.23
N ALA A 185 8.01 -1.03 -5.08
CA ALA A 185 8.64 -0.59 -3.83
C ALA A 185 9.61 -1.64 -3.27
N ALA A 186 9.23 -2.91 -3.29
CA ALA A 186 10.07 -4.02 -2.85
C ALA A 186 11.32 -4.16 -3.72
N ALA A 187 11.18 -4.05 -5.04
CA ALA A 187 12.30 -4.15 -5.97
C ALA A 187 13.32 -3.00 -5.79
N THR A 188 12.83 -1.79 -5.47
CA THR A 188 13.69 -0.62 -5.21
C THR A 188 14.51 -0.80 -3.93
N SER A 189 13.84 -1.14 -2.82
CA SER A 189 14.50 -1.39 -1.53
C SER A 189 15.55 -2.51 -1.63
N LEU A 190 15.25 -3.53 -2.43
CA LEU A 190 16.18 -4.64 -2.63
C LEU A 190 17.40 -4.27 -3.46
N GLY A 191 17.24 -3.41 -4.47
CA GLY A 191 18.35 -2.85 -5.23
C GLY A 191 19.37 -2.16 -4.32
N TRP A 192 18.90 -1.31 -3.40
CA TRP A 192 19.74 -0.66 -2.40
C TRP A 192 20.47 -1.64 -1.49
N ALA A 193 19.77 -2.69 -1.02
CA ALA A 193 20.37 -3.72 -0.18
C ALA A 193 21.49 -4.47 -0.93
N VAL A 194 21.30 -4.78 -2.22
CA VAL A 194 22.32 -5.42 -3.06
C VAL A 194 23.54 -4.51 -3.22
N VAL A 195 23.34 -3.22 -3.51
CA VAL A 195 24.46 -2.26 -3.67
C VAL A 195 25.24 -2.11 -2.37
N ALA A 196 24.56 -1.94 -1.23
CA ALA A 196 25.19 -1.85 0.07
C ALA A 196 26.01 -3.12 0.39
N ASN A 197 25.44 -4.30 0.15
CA ASN A 197 26.15 -5.56 0.34
C ASN A 197 27.35 -5.72 -0.59
N ASN A 198 27.25 -5.29 -1.85
CA ASN A 198 28.36 -5.31 -2.81
C ASN A 198 29.50 -4.38 -2.37
N VAL A 199 29.18 -3.18 -1.87
CA VAL A 199 30.18 -2.25 -1.33
C VAL A 199 30.88 -2.86 -0.12
N GLU A 200 30.14 -3.43 0.82
CA GLU A 200 30.71 -4.06 2.01
C GLU A 200 31.56 -5.30 1.65
N ALA A 201 31.09 -6.13 0.72
CA ALA A 201 31.83 -7.29 0.25
C ALA A 201 33.14 -6.90 -0.45
N LEU A 202 33.13 -5.85 -1.29
CA LEU A 202 34.34 -5.33 -1.92
C LEU A 202 35.31 -4.73 -0.88
N ARG A 203 34.79 -3.97 0.09
CA ARG A 203 35.60 -3.40 1.18
C ARG A 203 36.31 -4.48 1.97
N ILE A 204 35.57 -5.50 2.42
CA ILE A 204 36.11 -6.61 3.23
C ILE A 204 37.10 -7.43 2.42
N LEU A 205 36.77 -7.76 1.17
CA LEU A 205 37.61 -8.62 0.34
C LEU A 205 38.93 -7.95 -0.06
N LEU A 206 38.89 -6.65 -0.34
CA LEU A 206 40.03 -5.88 -0.86
C LEU A 206 40.78 -5.11 0.23
N ASP A 207 40.29 -5.15 1.47
CA ASP A 207 40.81 -4.40 2.62
C ASP A 207 41.09 -2.92 2.28
N CYS A 208 40.11 -2.28 1.65
CA CYS A 208 40.25 -0.93 1.12
C CYS A 208 39.37 0.08 1.87
N ARG A 209 39.62 1.37 1.64
CA ARG A 209 38.78 2.44 2.18
C ARG A 209 37.39 2.42 1.51
N TYR A 210 36.37 2.83 2.25
CA TYR A 210 34.97 2.83 1.78
C TYR A 210 34.78 3.55 0.44
N TYR A 211 35.39 4.71 0.23
CA TYR A 211 35.24 5.45 -1.02
C TYR A 211 35.76 4.67 -2.25
N VAL A 212 36.77 3.81 -2.08
CA VAL A 212 37.30 2.96 -3.15
C VAL A 212 36.31 1.84 -3.48
N ALA A 213 35.74 1.20 -2.45
CA ALA A 213 34.70 0.18 -2.63
C ALA A 213 33.43 0.76 -3.29
N CYS A 214 33.00 1.94 -2.86
CA CYS A 214 31.89 2.68 -3.48
C CYS A 214 32.19 3.01 -4.95
N LEU A 215 33.38 3.51 -5.25
CA LEU A 215 33.79 3.82 -6.63
C LEU A 215 33.76 2.57 -7.53
N LEU A 216 34.28 1.44 -7.05
CA LEU A 216 34.26 0.17 -7.76
C LEU A 216 32.83 -0.32 -8.03
N ALA A 217 31.95 -0.25 -7.04
CA ALA A 217 30.54 -0.64 -7.19
C ALA A 217 29.81 0.28 -8.19
N LEU A 218 30.05 1.60 -8.12
CA LEU A 218 29.50 2.60 -9.04
C LEU A 218 29.93 2.37 -10.48
N ILE A 219 31.23 2.16 -10.72
CA ILE A 219 31.74 1.87 -12.07
C ILE A 219 31.18 0.54 -12.59
N GLY A 220 31.12 -0.48 -11.73
CA GLY A 220 30.50 -1.76 -12.03
C GLY A 220 29.08 -1.60 -12.57
N ALA A 221 28.24 -0.86 -11.85
CA ALA A 221 26.86 -0.69 -12.23
C ALA A 221 26.61 0.27 -13.39
N ALA A 222 27.42 1.32 -13.51
CA ALA A 222 27.39 2.18 -14.70
C ALA A 222 27.71 1.35 -15.97
N THR A 223 28.64 0.41 -15.86
CA THR A 223 28.97 -0.52 -16.95
C THR A 223 27.84 -1.49 -17.23
N ARG A 224 27.24 -2.08 -16.19
CA ARG A 224 26.03 -2.93 -16.29
C ARG A 224 24.91 -2.22 -17.05
N TRP A 225 24.58 -1.01 -16.63
CA TRP A 225 23.55 -0.17 -17.25
C TRP A 225 23.89 0.16 -18.71
N SER A 226 25.15 0.50 -19.00
CA SER A 226 25.58 0.82 -20.36
C SER A 226 25.42 -0.38 -21.30
N VAL A 227 25.79 -1.58 -20.85
CA VAL A 227 25.62 -2.82 -21.64
C VAL A 227 24.15 -3.17 -21.83
N ALA A 228 23.32 -3.08 -20.78
CA ALA A 228 21.88 -3.28 -20.88
C ALA A 228 21.27 -2.33 -21.93
N ARG A 229 21.66 -1.06 -21.91
CA ARG A 229 21.20 -0.05 -22.87
C ARG A 229 21.64 -0.36 -24.29
N LEU A 230 22.89 -0.77 -24.51
CA LEU A 230 23.37 -1.16 -25.84
C LEU A 230 22.59 -2.35 -26.41
N VAL A 231 22.23 -3.33 -25.57
CA VAL A 231 21.39 -4.47 -25.97
C VAL A 231 19.98 -4.01 -26.37
N LEU A 232 19.37 -3.10 -25.59
CA LEU A 232 18.06 -2.52 -25.92
C LEU A 232 18.10 -1.74 -27.25
N VAL A 233 19.14 -0.93 -27.44
CA VAL A 233 19.34 -0.13 -28.65
C VAL A 233 19.53 -1.02 -29.87
N ALA A 234 20.29 -2.11 -29.76
CA ALA A 234 20.55 -3.04 -30.85
C ALA A 234 19.28 -3.77 -31.35
N VAL A 235 18.26 -3.90 -30.49
CA VAL A 235 16.98 -4.55 -30.82
C VAL A 235 15.91 -3.52 -31.22
N GLY A 236 16.27 -2.24 -31.37
CA GLY A 236 15.34 -1.19 -31.79
C GLY A 236 14.41 -0.69 -30.68
N LEU A 237 14.68 -1.04 -29.43
CA LEU A 237 13.93 -0.60 -28.24
C LEU A 237 14.48 0.75 -27.72
N ASN A 238 14.73 1.71 -28.61
CA ASN A 238 15.34 3.00 -28.27
C ASN A 238 14.44 3.93 -27.45
N GLY A 239 13.12 3.78 -27.61
CA GLY A 239 12.10 4.58 -26.93
C GLY A 239 11.61 4.01 -25.60
N THR A 240 12.11 2.82 -25.19
CA THR A 240 11.96 2.43 -23.79
C THR A 240 12.87 3.34 -23.00
N ASP A 241 12.31 4.21 -22.16
CA ASP A 241 13.11 4.91 -21.18
C ASP A 241 13.99 3.86 -20.51
N SER A 242 15.30 3.93 -20.78
CA SER A 242 16.35 3.11 -20.17
C SER A 242 16.45 3.30 -18.65
N MET A 243 15.42 3.93 -18.06
CA MET A 243 15.01 3.94 -16.67
C MET A 243 14.29 2.65 -16.22
N SER A 244 13.94 1.74 -17.12
CA SER A 244 13.12 0.55 -16.78
C SER A 244 13.90 -0.76 -16.56
N VAL A 245 15.14 -0.88 -17.06
CA VAL A 245 15.89 -2.16 -17.00
C VAL A 245 16.93 -2.23 -15.87
N ASP A 246 17.44 -1.11 -15.35
CA ASP A 246 18.33 -1.08 -14.17
C ASP A 246 18.25 0.28 -13.43
N ALA A 247 17.03 0.71 -13.06
CA ALA A 247 16.84 1.84 -12.13
C ALA A 247 17.22 1.44 -10.70
N SER A 248 18.52 1.41 -10.44
CA SER A 248 19.08 1.42 -9.09
C SER A 248 20.36 2.26 -8.96
N MET A 249 20.93 2.81 -10.05
CA MET A 249 22.21 3.54 -9.94
C MET A 249 22.35 4.81 -10.81
N ALA A 250 21.64 4.96 -11.94
CA ALA A 250 21.70 6.19 -12.75
C ALA A 250 20.74 7.29 -12.26
N THR A 251 19.54 6.90 -11.81
CA THR A 251 18.64 7.75 -11.01
C THR A 251 19.29 8.14 -9.69
N ASP A 252 20.14 7.28 -9.14
CA ASP A 252 20.76 7.47 -7.83
C ASP A 252 22.08 8.22 -7.85
N ALA A 253 22.73 8.41 -9.01
CA ALA A 253 23.75 9.44 -9.18
C ALA A 253 23.14 10.84 -9.24
N LYS A 254 21.93 10.98 -9.82
CA LYS A 254 21.11 12.21 -9.71
C LYS A 254 20.53 12.38 -8.32
N ALA A 255 20.17 11.31 -7.61
CA ALA A 255 19.74 11.37 -6.21
C ALA A 255 20.92 11.57 -5.25
N LEU A 256 22.14 11.11 -5.56
CA LEU A 256 23.37 11.46 -4.83
C LEU A 256 23.78 12.91 -5.10
N TRP A 257 23.69 13.38 -6.34
CA TRP A 257 23.91 14.80 -6.65
C TRP A 257 22.84 15.66 -5.96
N GLY A 258 21.59 15.20 -6.00
CA GLY A 258 20.45 15.71 -5.26
C GLY A 258 20.68 15.72 -3.75
N ALA A 259 21.22 14.65 -3.17
CA ALA A 259 21.53 14.48 -1.75
C ALA A 259 22.72 15.33 -1.32
N VAL A 260 23.70 15.56 -2.20
CA VAL A 260 24.84 16.47 -1.97
C VAL A 260 24.39 17.93 -2.08
N THR A 261 23.46 18.27 -2.98
CA THR A 261 22.79 19.58 -2.99
C THR A 261 21.78 19.75 -1.86
N LEU A 262 21.14 18.68 -1.39
CA LEU A 262 20.23 18.67 -0.23
C LEU A 262 20.98 18.70 1.10
N HIS A 263 22.26 18.28 1.15
CA HIS A 263 23.11 18.49 2.32
C HIS A 263 23.51 19.96 2.50
N GLN A 264 23.44 20.77 1.42
CA GLN A 264 23.50 22.22 1.51
C GLN A 264 22.12 22.85 1.80
N ALA A 265 21.02 22.19 1.45
CA ALA A 265 19.66 22.66 1.80
C ALA A 265 19.20 22.29 3.22
N LYS A 266 19.75 21.21 3.83
CA LYS A 266 19.52 20.85 5.25
C LYS A 266 20.25 21.77 6.24
N SER A 267 20.92 22.80 5.74
CA SER A 267 21.41 23.95 6.52
C SER A 267 20.40 25.10 6.58
N ARG A 268 19.17 24.95 6.06
CA ARG A 268 18.06 25.85 6.40
C ARG A 268 17.11 25.10 7.32
N SER A 269 17.20 25.45 8.60
CA SER A 269 16.14 25.27 9.59
C SER A 269 14.79 25.66 8.98
N THR A 270 13.94 24.66 8.67
CA THR A 270 12.51 24.87 8.48
C THR A 270 11.81 23.96 9.48
N MET A 271 11.19 24.55 10.50
CA MET A 271 10.35 23.84 11.46
C MET A 271 9.28 23.03 10.73
N ALA A 272 8.90 21.86 11.25
CA ALA A 272 7.75 21.13 10.76
C ALA A 272 6.50 22.02 10.83
N PRO A 273 5.56 21.90 9.87
CA PRO A 273 4.38 22.76 9.86
C PRO A 273 3.49 22.48 11.07
N THR A 274 2.83 23.52 11.53
CA THR A 274 1.86 23.48 12.63
C THR A 274 0.47 23.11 12.10
N LEU A 275 -0.24 22.23 12.82
CA LEU A 275 -1.49 21.63 12.34
C LEU A 275 -2.67 21.94 13.28
N LEU A 276 -3.84 22.15 12.66
CA LEU A 276 -5.15 22.15 13.32
C LEU A 276 -6.02 21.03 12.74
N TRP A 277 -6.66 20.27 13.61
CA TRP A 277 -7.70 19.30 13.23
C TRP A 277 -9.08 19.73 13.74
N ILE A 278 -10.05 19.78 12.83
CA ILE A 278 -11.43 20.18 13.09
C ILE A 278 -12.36 18.99 12.85
N GLY A 279 -13.07 18.57 13.89
CA GLY A 279 -14.08 17.52 13.81
C GLY A 279 -13.57 16.17 14.33
N LEU A 280 -14.07 15.78 15.51
CA LEU A 280 -13.61 14.60 16.24
C LEU A 280 -14.73 13.54 16.36
N GLY A 281 -15.30 13.18 15.21
CA GLY A 281 -16.14 11.98 15.06
C GLY A 281 -15.30 10.70 15.03
N ASN A 282 -15.93 9.57 14.67
CA ASN A 282 -15.25 8.27 14.59
C ASN A 282 -13.98 8.31 13.73
N MET A 283 -14.07 8.91 12.55
CA MET A 283 -12.93 9.04 11.62
C MET A 283 -11.89 10.04 12.13
N GLY A 284 -12.33 11.22 12.56
CA GLY A 284 -11.42 12.28 12.99
C GLY A 284 -10.56 11.94 14.20
N ARG A 285 -11.13 11.27 15.21
CA ARG A 285 -10.38 10.82 16.40
C ARG A 285 -9.26 9.84 16.02
N ALA A 286 -9.58 8.88 15.15
CA ALA A 286 -8.65 7.87 14.67
C ALA A 286 -7.52 8.47 13.80
N MET A 287 -7.86 9.41 12.92
CA MET A 287 -6.88 10.09 12.07
C MET A 287 -5.98 11.03 12.88
N CYS A 288 -6.52 11.79 13.85
CA CYS A 288 -5.74 12.58 14.81
C CYS A 288 -4.71 11.72 15.55
N LYS A 289 -5.15 10.57 16.08
CA LYS A 289 -4.25 9.63 16.76
C LYS A 289 -3.10 9.22 15.85
N ASN A 290 -3.39 8.84 14.60
CA ASN A 290 -2.36 8.44 13.66
C ASN A 290 -1.39 9.58 13.29
N ILE A 291 -1.87 10.81 13.16
CA ILE A 291 -1.03 12.00 12.95
C ILE A 291 -0.12 12.24 14.16
N VAL A 292 -0.63 12.09 15.38
CA VAL A 292 0.16 12.23 16.61
C VAL A 292 1.22 11.14 16.74
N ASP A 293 0.89 9.90 16.40
CA ASP A 293 1.77 8.75 16.57
C ASP A 293 2.85 8.66 15.47
N LYS A 294 2.49 9.01 14.23
CA LYS A 294 3.31 8.74 13.03
C LYS A 294 3.67 9.98 12.23
N GLY A 295 2.98 11.11 12.44
CA GLY A 295 3.22 12.36 11.72
C GLY A 295 4.48 13.07 12.21
N ASN A 296 5.11 13.83 11.32
CA ASN A 296 6.29 14.63 11.65
C ASN A 296 5.87 15.97 12.29
N LEU A 297 5.61 15.94 13.60
CA LEU A 297 5.16 17.10 14.38
C LEU A 297 6.27 17.61 15.32
N ASP A 298 6.61 18.90 15.21
CA ASP A 298 7.50 19.60 16.14
C ASP A 298 6.72 20.34 17.26
N ALA A 299 5.43 20.59 17.04
CA ALA A 299 4.51 21.26 17.97
C ALA A 299 3.26 20.40 18.23
N PRO A 300 2.51 20.63 19.33
CA PRO A 300 1.27 19.93 19.58
C PRO A 300 0.27 20.10 18.42
N LEU A 301 -0.43 19.02 18.07
CA LEU A 301 -1.57 19.10 17.15
C LEU A 301 -2.71 19.85 17.83
N LEU A 302 -3.12 20.99 17.28
CA LEU A 302 -4.28 21.70 17.76
C LEU A 302 -5.53 20.91 17.38
N ILE A 303 -6.44 20.69 18.32
CA ILE A 303 -7.67 19.93 18.07
C ILE A 303 -8.90 20.73 18.49
N TYR A 304 -9.88 20.79 17.58
CA TYR A 304 -11.16 21.47 17.79
C TYR A 304 -12.32 20.54 17.46
N ASN A 305 -13.36 20.60 18.30
CA ASN A 305 -14.64 19.97 18.00
C ASN A 305 -15.76 20.79 18.63
N ARG A 306 -16.90 20.91 17.93
CA ARG A 306 -18.10 21.62 18.42
C ARG A 306 -18.47 21.26 19.87
N SER A 307 -18.43 19.96 20.19
CA SER A 307 -18.54 19.48 21.57
C SER A 307 -17.15 19.36 22.17
N LYS A 308 -16.76 20.35 22.97
CA LYS A 308 -15.43 20.44 23.61
C LYS A 308 -15.00 19.16 24.34
N GLN A 309 -15.93 18.50 25.03
CA GLN A 309 -15.63 17.27 25.76
C GLN A 309 -14.97 16.21 24.88
N ARG A 310 -15.34 16.09 23.60
CA ARG A 310 -14.71 15.10 22.69
C ARG A 310 -13.22 15.41 22.42
N ALA A 311 -12.84 16.69 22.39
CA ALA A 311 -11.45 17.09 22.23
C ALA A 311 -10.65 16.84 23.51
N VAL A 312 -11.24 17.14 24.66
CA VAL A 312 -10.66 16.84 25.98
C VAL A 312 -10.44 15.33 26.15
N ASP A 313 -11.46 14.52 25.88
CA ASP A 313 -11.40 13.06 26.01
C ASP A 313 -10.34 12.45 25.08
N LEU A 314 -10.20 12.98 23.85
CA LEU A 314 -9.16 12.53 22.92
C LEU A 314 -7.77 12.94 23.41
N SER A 315 -7.59 14.19 23.84
CA SER A 315 -6.30 14.70 24.32
C SER A 315 -5.80 13.89 25.52
N GLN A 316 -6.69 13.52 26.45
CA GLN A 316 -6.37 12.68 27.61
C GLN A 316 -5.96 11.25 27.25
N LYS A 317 -6.40 10.73 26.10
CA LYS A 317 -6.05 9.38 25.62
C LYS A 317 -4.73 9.35 24.85
N LEU A 318 -4.24 10.50 24.39
CA LEU A 318 -3.01 10.63 23.62
C LEU A 318 -1.82 11.00 24.54
N PRO A 319 -0.57 10.78 24.10
CA PRO A 319 0.59 11.15 24.89
C PRO A 319 0.58 12.64 25.27
N GLY A 320 0.90 12.95 26.53
CA GLY A 320 0.89 14.31 27.05
C GLY A 320 1.78 15.26 26.24
N GLY A 321 1.31 16.49 26.02
CA GLY A 321 2.02 17.52 25.25
C GLY A 321 2.01 17.31 23.73
N LYS A 322 1.37 16.25 23.21
CA LYS A 322 1.24 16.03 21.75
C LYS A 322 -0.01 16.66 21.13
N THR A 323 -0.99 17.03 21.94
CA THR A 323 -2.20 17.72 21.48
C THR A 323 -2.51 18.91 22.36
N GLU A 324 -3.19 19.91 21.80
CA GLU A 324 -3.71 21.07 22.51
C GLU A 324 -5.17 21.29 22.11
N VAL A 325 -6.06 21.34 23.10
CA VAL A 325 -7.48 21.62 22.87
C VAL A 325 -7.67 23.13 22.73
N VAL A 326 -8.18 23.56 21.57
CA VAL A 326 -8.42 24.99 21.31
C VAL A 326 -9.89 25.36 21.54
N GLU A 327 -10.11 26.54 22.13
CA GLU A 327 -11.47 27.06 22.42
C GLU A 327 -12.04 27.88 21.26
N SER A 328 -11.15 28.61 20.56
CA SER A 328 -11.50 29.55 19.50
C SER A 328 -10.93 29.05 18.18
N LEU A 329 -11.83 28.78 17.24
CA LEU A 329 -11.43 28.31 15.92
C LEU A 329 -10.65 29.38 15.15
N VAL A 330 -11.05 30.65 15.30
CA VAL A 330 -10.41 31.81 14.66
C VAL A 330 -8.95 31.94 15.13
N ASP A 331 -8.73 31.90 16.45
CA ASP A 331 -7.38 32.00 17.01
C ASP A 331 -6.49 30.82 16.65
N ALA A 332 -7.08 29.62 16.56
CA ALA A 332 -6.35 28.42 16.17
C ALA A 332 -5.93 28.48 14.69
N VAL A 333 -6.83 28.87 13.79
CA VAL A 333 -6.55 29.01 12.35
C VAL A 333 -5.42 30.02 12.11
N ALA A 334 -5.40 31.14 12.84
CA ALA A 334 -4.35 32.15 12.69
C ALA A 334 -2.93 31.59 12.98
N LYS A 335 -2.81 30.62 13.89
CA LYS A 335 -1.54 30.09 14.42
C LYS A 335 -0.96 28.90 13.66
N VAL A 336 -1.69 28.33 12.70
CA VAL A 336 -1.31 27.07 12.04
C VAL A 336 -1.01 27.22 10.55
N ASP A 337 -0.25 26.29 10.00
CA ASP A 337 0.08 26.23 8.58
C ASP A 337 -0.89 25.35 7.78
N ILE A 338 -1.42 24.29 8.42
CA ILE A 338 -2.27 23.28 7.79
C ILE A 338 -3.52 23.04 8.66
N ILE A 339 -4.69 23.03 8.03
CA ILE A 339 -6.00 22.85 8.67
C ILE A 339 -6.72 21.65 8.06
N PHE A 340 -6.97 20.61 8.86
CA PHE A 340 -7.80 19.48 8.49
C PHE A 340 -9.25 19.69 8.95
N THR A 341 -10.21 19.36 8.09
CA THR A 341 -11.64 19.32 8.45
C THR A 341 -12.22 17.94 8.16
N CYS A 342 -12.88 17.32 9.15
CA CYS A 342 -13.59 16.06 9.01
C CYS A 342 -14.90 16.10 9.83
N VAL A 343 -15.96 16.64 9.23
CA VAL A 343 -17.25 16.94 9.88
C VAL A 343 -18.42 16.25 9.18
N ALA A 344 -19.61 16.37 9.77
CA ALA A 344 -20.75 15.51 9.46
C ALA A 344 -21.37 15.74 8.07
N ASN A 345 -21.49 17.00 7.65
CA ASN A 345 -22.28 17.41 6.50
C ASN A 345 -21.82 18.76 5.93
N ASP A 346 -22.43 19.12 4.81
CA ASP A 346 -22.19 20.31 4.01
C ASP A 346 -22.40 21.61 4.81
N GLU A 347 -23.42 21.64 5.67
CA GLU A 347 -23.69 22.78 6.56
C GLU A 347 -22.58 22.96 7.59
N ALA A 348 -22.12 21.87 8.23
CA ALA A 348 -21.03 21.94 9.20
C ALA A 348 -19.71 22.38 8.56
N VAL A 349 -19.41 21.95 7.32
CA VAL A 349 -18.26 22.49 6.58
C VAL A 349 -18.44 23.98 6.34
N SER A 350 -19.62 24.41 5.90
CA SER A 350 -19.91 25.82 5.65
C SER A 350 -19.73 26.70 6.90
N GLU A 351 -20.19 26.24 8.07
CA GLU A 351 -19.99 26.91 9.36
C GLU A 351 -18.51 27.00 9.76
N VAL A 352 -17.76 25.89 9.63
CA VAL A 352 -16.33 25.83 9.92
C VAL A 352 -15.55 26.80 9.04
N ILE A 353 -15.84 26.82 7.74
CA ILE A 353 -15.16 27.69 6.78
C ILE A 353 -15.53 29.15 7.01
N ALA A 354 -16.80 29.46 7.31
CA ALA A 354 -17.22 30.81 7.65
C ALA A 354 -16.51 31.35 8.91
N ALA A 355 -16.27 30.50 9.91
CA ALA A 355 -15.48 30.86 11.08
C ALA A 355 -13.99 31.01 10.74
N ALA A 356 -13.41 30.10 9.96
CA ALA A 356 -11.99 30.16 9.56
C ALA A 356 -11.67 31.43 8.75
N LEU A 357 -12.60 31.90 7.91
CA LEU A 357 -12.47 33.13 7.11
C LEU A 357 -12.43 34.43 7.95
N GLN A 358 -12.67 34.36 9.27
CA GLN A 358 -12.50 35.50 10.18
C GLN A 358 -11.04 35.72 10.58
N ALA A 359 -10.14 34.76 10.30
CA ALA A 359 -8.70 34.88 10.51
C ALA A 359 -7.97 35.21 9.21
N ASP A 360 -6.70 35.63 9.30
CA ASP A 360 -5.82 35.66 8.13
C ASP A 360 -5.45 34.23 7.73
N ILE A 361 -5.90 33.83 6.53
CA ILE A 361 -5.70 32.48 6.00
C ILE A 361 -4.74 32.41 4.82
N LYS A 362 -4.09 33.52 4.46
CA LYS A 362 -3.21 33.60 3.31
C LYS A 362 -2.03 32.62 3.43
N GLY A 363 -1.82 31.79 2.41
CA GLY A 363 -0.76 30.77 2.34
C GLY A 363 -1.00 29.50 3.19
N LYS A 364 -2.07 29.46 3.98
CA LYS A 364 -2.43 28.28 4.78
C LYS A 364 -3.07 27.21 3.90
N LEU A 365 -2.83 25.94 4.22
CA LEU A 365 -3.38 24.81 3.47
C LEU A 365 -4.59 24.22 4.19
N PHE A 366 -5.75 24.22 3.53
CA PHE A 366 -6.95 23.55 3.99
C PHE A 366 -7.08 22.18 3.33
N ILE A 367 -7.24 21.14 4.14
CA ILE A 367 -7.44 19.76 3.73
C ILE A 367 -8.84 19.32 4.20
N GLU A 368 -9.73 19.11 3.24
CA GLU A 368 -11.13 18.79 3.49
C GLU A 368 -11.33 17.27 3.34
N CYS A 369 -11.63 16.58 4.44
CA CYS A 369 -11.77 15.12 4.49
C CYS A 369 -13.23 14.66 4.63
N SER A 370 -14.21 15.57 4.68
CA SER A 370 -15.60 15.22 4.90
C SER A 370 -16.23 14.66 3.63
N THR A 371 -17.37 14.00 3.78
CA THR A 371 -18.20 13.63 2.63
C THR A 371 -19.27 14.69 2.44
N ILE A 372 -19.07 15.59 1.48
CA ILE A 372 -20.00 16.66 1.10
C ILE A 372 -20.28 16.59 -0.40
N HIS A 373 -21.30 17.32 -0.87
CA HIS A 373 -21.64 17.38 -2.28
C HIS A 373 -20.47 17.95 -3.11
N PRO A 374 -20.18 17.41 -4.32
CA PRO A 374 -19.12 17.94 -5.18
C PRO A 374 -19.16 19.44 -5.43
N ASP A 375 -20.35 20.00 -5.65
CA ASP A 375 -20.52 21.44 -5.82
C ASP A 375 -20.21 22.23 -4.54
N ALA A 376 -20.52 21.67 -3.36
CA ALA A 376 -20.18 22.28 -2.07
C ALA A 376 -18.67 22.24 -1.83
N THR A 377 -17.98 21.17 -2.24
CA THR A 377 -16.51 21.10 -2.23
C THR A 377 -15.90 22.20 -3.11
N GLN A 378 -16.41 22.35 -4.33
CA GLN A 378 -15.90 23.37 -5.25
C GLN A 378 -16.14 24.78 -4.70
N ALA A 379 -17.36 25.07 -4.23
CA ALA A 379 -17.69 26.36 -3.63
C ALA A 379 -16.87 26.67 -2.37
N THR A 380 -16.52 25.65 -1.58
CA THR A 380 -15.62 25.79 -0.42
C THR A 380 -14.22 26.15 -0.86
N ALA A 381 -13.68 25.46 -1.88
CA ALA A 381 -12.37 25.78 -2.44
C ALA A 381 -12.34 27.23 -2.95
N ASP A 382 -13.33 27.64 -3.74
CA ASP A 382 -13.38 28.98 -4.35
C ASP A 382 -13.36 30.09 -3.28
N LYS A 383 -14.09 29.92 -2.16
CA LYS A 383 -14.10 30.87 -1.04
C LYS A 383 -12.74 31.01 -0.37
N LEU A 384 -12.03 29.89 -0.17
CA LEU A 384 -10.72 29.88 0.48
C LEU A 384 -9.62 30.44 -0.44
N LEU A 385 -9.62 30.03 -1.71
CA LEU A 385 -8.68 30.51 -2.72
C LEU A 385 -8.81 32.02 -2.95
N ALA A 386 -10.03 32.57 -2.90
CA ALA A 386 -10.27 34.00 -3.01
C ALA A 386 -9.60 34.83 -1.90
N GLN A 387 -9.28 34.22 -0.75
CA GLN A 387 -8.54 34.84 0.36
C GLN A 387 -7.05 34.48 0.35
N GLY A 388 -6.57 33.80 -0.70
CA GLY A 388 -5.17 33.44 -0.85
C GLY A 388 -4.71 32.23 -0.03
N ALA A 389 -5.64 31.41 0.48
CA ALA A 389 -5.33 30.10 1.04
C ALA A 389 -5.11 29.06 -0.07
N GLU A 390 -4.57 27.90 0.29
CA GLU A 390 -4.51 26.71 -0.55
C GLU A 390 -5.56 25.69 -0.10
N PHE A 391 -6.03 24.84 -1.02
CA PHE A 391 -7.07 23.85 -0.74
C PHE A 391 -6.75 22.52 -1.40
N VAL A 392 -7.02 21.43 -0.68
CA VAL A 392 -7.02 20.04 -1.17
C VAL A 392 -8.30 19.36 -0.71
N ALA A 393 -9.06 18.80 -1.65
CA ALA A 393 -10.12 17.87 -1.32
C ALA A 393 -9.49 16.49 -1.09
N ALA A 394 -9.73 15.92 0.08
CA ALA A 394 -9.09 14.72 0.60
C ALA A 394 -10.06 13.74 1.29
N PRO A 395 -11.24 13.41 0.72
CA PRO A 395 -12.10 12.41 1.33
C PRO A 395 -11.42 11.03 1.41
N VAL A 396 -11.83 10.23 2.38
CA VAL A 396 -11.20 8.94 2.69
C VAL A 396 -12.17 7.76 2.58
N PHE A 397 -11.68 6.58 2.20
CA PHE A 397 -12.40 5.31 2.31
C PHE A 397 -11.82 4.41 3.40
N GLY A 398 -12.73 3.73 4.09
CA GLY A 398 -12.44 2.79 5.16
C GLY A 398 -13.40 2.94 6.33
N ALA A 399 -13.62 1.85 7.05
CA ALA A 399 -14.36 1.87 8.31
C ALA A 399 -13.51 2.47 9.44
N PRO A 400 -14.11 2.86 10.58
CA PRO A 400 -13.37 3.40 11.72
C PRO A 400 -12.19 2.52 12.18
N ALA A 401 -12.31 1.19 12.12
CA ALA A 401 -11.20 0.28 12.43
C ALA A 401 -9.99 0.43 11.48
N ALA A 402 -10.24 0.68 10.18
CA ALA A 402 -9.19 0.97 9.21
C ALA A 402 -8.57 2.36 9.46
N ALA A 403 -9.38 3.33 9.92
CA ALA A 403 -8.88 4.63 10.34
C ALA A 403 -7.93 4.50 11.53
N GLU A 404 -8.31 3.73 12.56
CA GLU A 404 -7.47 3.49 13.75
C GLU A 404 -6.14 2.84 13.38
N ALA A 405 -6.16 1.89 12.44
CA ALA A 405 -4.95 1.24 11.93
C ALA A 405 -4.08 2.11 11.01
N GLY A 406 -4.56 3.30 10.59
CA GLY A 406 -3.91 4.12 9.56
C GLY A 406 -3.89 3.46 8.18
N GLN A 407 -4.94 2.70 7.87
CA GLN A 407 -5.08 1.86 6.67
C GLN A 407 -6.16 2.37 5.71
N LEU A 408 -6.51 3.66 5.80
CA LEU A 408 -7.46 4.29 4.88
C LEU A 408 -6.92 4.35 3.46
N ILE A 409 -7.83 4.64 2.53
CA ILE A 409 -7.50 5.08 1.18
C ILE A 409 -7.87 6.56 1.09
N ALA A 410 -6.90 7.44 0.83
CA ALA A 410 -7.14 8.86 0.64
C ALA A 410 -7.38 9.18 -0.84
N VAL A 411 -8.25 10.13 -1.16
CA VAL A 411 -8.48 10.60 -2.53
C VAL A 411 -8.07 12.07 -2.60
N LEU A 412 -6.94 12.39 -3.23
CA LEU A 412 -6.40 13.75 -3.19
C LEU A 412 -6.66 14.47 -4.51
N ALA A 413 -7.38 15.59 -4.48
CA ALA A 413 -7.58 16.49 -5.62
C ALA A 413 -7.20 17.92 -5.28
N GLY A 414 -6.46 18.56 -6.19
CA GLY A 414 -5.98 19.93 -6.09
C GLY A 414 -4.68 20.16 -6.87
N PRO A 415 -4.12 21.38 -6.84
CA PRO A 415 -2.84 21.68 -7.48
C PRO A 415 -1.70 20.81 -6.91
N SER A 416 -0.74 20.40 -7.75
CA SER A 416 0.38 19.53 -7.35
C SER A 416 1.09 20.03 -6.09
N ALA A 417 1.41 21.33 -6.04
CA ALA A 417 2.11 21.92 -4.89
C ALA A 417 1.34 21.72 -3.56
N SER A 418 0.03 21.89 -3.58
CA SER A 418 -0.82 21.70 -2.39
C SER A 418 -1.00 20.22 -2.04
N VAL A 419 -1.16 19.35 -3.05
CA VAL A 419 -1.24 17.90 -2.84
C VAL A 419 0.06 17.34 -2.27
N ASP A 420 1.21 17.79 -2.78
CA ASP A 420 2.54 17.39 -2.28
C ASP A 420 2.76 17.81 -0.82
N ARG A 421 2.18 18.94 -0.39
CA ARG A 421 2.16 19.37 1.02
C ARG A 421 1.21 18.52 1.90
N ALA A 422 0.11 18.03 1.33
CA ALA A 422 -0.88 17.21 2.04
C ALA A 422 -0.45 15.74 2.21
N ARG A 423 0.21 15.17 1.19
CA ARG A 423 0.57 13.75 1.09
C ARG A 423 1.32 13.17 2.31
N PRO A 424 2.26 13.88 2.97
CA PRO A 424 2.96 13.36 4.14
C PRO A 424 2.06 13.03 5.34
N TRP A 425 0.85 13.61 5.41
CA TRP A 425 -0.13 13.35 6.48
C TRP A 425 -1.05 12.17 6.18
N PHE A 426 -1.00 11.67 4.96
CA PHE A 426 -1.75 10.49 4.51
C PHE A 426 -0.84 9.27 4.40
N LYS A 427 0.16 9.31 3.50
CA LYS A 427 0.97 8.15 3.13
C LYS A 427 1.77 7.61 4.32
N GLY A 428 1.40 6.42 4.80
CA GLY A 428 2.04 5.78 5.95
C GLY A 428 1.66 6.36 7.32
N VAL A 429 0.76 7.35 7.35
CA VAL A 429 0.27 8.00 8.58
C VAL A 429 -1.19 7.59 8.79
N THR A 430 -2.11 8.20 8.06
CA THR A 430 -3.56 7.94 8.16
C THR A 430 -4.05 6.96 7.08
N ALA A 431 -3.31 6.81 5.99
CA ALA A 431 -3.69 6.04 4.82
C ALA A 431 -2.57 5.10 4.34
N ARG A 432 -2.97 3.91 3.86
CA ARG A 432 -2.06 2.95 3.22
C ARG A 432 -1.94 3.17 1.71
N ALA A 433 -2.94 3.80 1.11
CA ALA A 433 -3.02 4.03 -0.33
C ALA A 433 -3.64 5.39 -0.64
N GLU A 434 -3.37 5.88 -1.84
CA GLU A 434 -3.84 7.16 -2.37
C GLU A 434 -4.45 6.91 -3.76
N ILE A 435 -5.61 7.51 -4.02
CA ILE A 435 -6.15 7.71 -5.36
C ILE A 435 -5.79 9.13 -5.75
N ASP A 436 -4.83 9.26 -6.66
CA ASP A 436 -4.27 10.55 -7.07
C ASP A 436 -5.15 11.20 -8.15
N LEU A 437 -5.78 12.32 -7.81
CA LEU A 437 -6.53 13.20 -8.70
C LEU A 437 -5.87 14.59 -8.75
N THR A 438 -4.55 14.65 -8.63
CA THR A 438 -3.78 15.88 -8.75
C THR A 438 -4.10 16.58 -10.06
N GLY A 439 -4.34 17.89 -9.98
CA GLY A 439 -4.73 18.74 -11.11
C GLY A 439 -6.21 18.65 -11.50
N ALA A 440 -6.97 17.69 -10.97
CA ALA A 440 -8.41 17.62 -11.21
C ALA A 440 -9.17 18.68 -10.39
N PRO A 441 -10.38 19.08 -10.83
CA PRO A 441 -11.28 19.90 -10.01
C PRO A 441 -11.55 19.24 -8.65
N TYR A 442 -11.62 20.05 -7.59
CA TYR A 442 -11.74 19.57 -6.21
C TYR A 442 -12.96 18.66 -6.00
N GLY A 443 -14.10 19.00 -6.62
CA GLY A 443 -15.33 18.21 -6.56
C GLY A 443 -15.20 16.79 -7.15
N LYS A 444 -14.15 16.47 -7.93
CA LYS A 444 -13.94 15.11 -8.45
C LYS A 444 -13.58 14.12 -7.35
N ALA A 445 -12.85 14.53 -6.32
CA ALA A 445 -12.54 13.67 -5.19
C ALA A 445 -13.81 13.29 -4.41
N THR A 446 -14.68 14.26 -4.14
CA THR A 446 -15.95 14.01 -3.45
C THR A 446 -16.98 13.32 -4.34
N THR A 447 -16.94 13.51 -5.67
CA THR A 447 -17.72 12.72 -6.62
C THR A 447 -17.35 11.24 -6.50
N LEU A 448 -16.06 10.92 -6.53
CA LEU A 448 -15.57 9.56 -6.37
C LEU A 448 -15.93 9.00 -4.99
N LYS A 449 -15.83 9.81 -3.93
CA LYS A 449 -16.26 9.42 -2.57
C LYS A 449 -17.74 9.06 -2.50
N VAL A 450 -18.62 9.90 -3.03
CA VAL A 450 -20.07 9.67 -3.01
C VAL A 450 -20.43 8.42 -3.81
N ILE A 451 -19.85 8.25 -5.00
CA ILE A 451 -20.04 7.03 -5.80
C ILE A 451 -19.53 5.81 -5.04
N GLY A 452 -18.33 5.85 -4.48
CA GLY A 452 -17.76 4.71 -3.74
C GLY A 452 -18.57 4.34 -2.48
N ASN A 453 -19.17 5.31 -1.78
CA ASN A 453 -20.03 5.04 -0.64
C ASN A 453 -21.33 4.29 -1.04
N THR A 454 -21.76 4.37 -2.29
CA THR A 454 -22.89 3.55 -2.78
C THR A 454 -22.57 2.05 -2.76
N PHE A 455 -21.30 1.66 -2.87
CA PHE A 455 -20.90 0.25 -2.83
C PHE A 455 -21.22 -0.35 -1.46
N VAL A 456 -20.98 0.41 -0.39
CA VAL A 456 -21.28 -0.02 0.98
C VAL A 456 -22.78 -0.04 1.22
N LEU A 457 -23.53 0.99 0.78
CA LEU A 457 -25.00 1.00 0.88
C LEU A 457 -25.61 -0.23 0.19
N ASN A 458 -25.21 -0.48 -1.05
CA ASN A 458 -25.71 -1.59 -1.86
C ASN A 458 -25.32 -2.95 -1.26
N MET A 459 -24.09 -3.08 -0.76
CA MET A 459 -23.63 -4.30 -0.09
C MET A 459 -24.45 -4.61 1.17
N VAL A 460 -24.70 -3.60 2.02
CA VAL A 460 -25.49 -3.79 3.25
C VAL A 460 -26.92 -4.19 2.92
N GLU A 461 -27.54 -3.54 1.93
CA GLU A 461 -28.88 -3.91 1.46
C GLU A 461 -28.92 -5.35 0.94
N GLN A 462 -27.99 -5.72 0.05
CA GLN A 462 -27.90 -7.06 -0.52
C GLN A 462 -27.71 -8.15 0.55
N LEU A 463 -26.83 -7.91 1.53
CA LEU A 463 -26.61 -8.84 2.64
C LEU A 463 -27.85 -8.96 3.53
N ALA A 464 -28.53 -7.85 3.80
CA ALA A 464 -29.75 -7.84 4.58
C ALA A 464 -30.85 -8.68 3.92
N GLU A 465 -31.11 -8.47 2.63
CA GLU A 465 -32.08 -9.25 1.86
C GLU A 465 -31.71 -10.73 1.81
N ALA A 466 -30.44 -11.06 1.56
CA ALA A 466 -29.97 -12.44 1.48
C ALA A 466 -30.16 -13.20 2.81
N HIS A 467 -29.79 -12.59 3.93
CA HIS A 467 -29.94 -13.22 5.26
C HIS A 467 -31.40 -13.39 5.64
N VAL A 468 -32.25 -12.40 5.37
CA VAL A 468 -33.69 -12.49 5.66
C VAL A 468 -34.36 -13.55 4.79
N LEU A 469 -34.00 -13.63 3.51
CA LEU A 469 -34.51 -14.68 2.62
C LEU A 469 -34.07 -16.08 3.07
N ALA A 470 -32.82 -16.22 3.52
CA ALA A 470 -32.32 -17.50 4.03
C ALA A 470 -33.04 -17.94 5.31
N GLU A 471 -33.36 -17.01 6.21
CA GLU A 471 -34.13 -17.30 7.41
C GLU A 471 -35.57 -17.69 7.08
N THR A 472 -36.25 -16.92 6.24
CA THR A 472 -37.67 -17.16 5.88
C THR A 472 -37.88 -18.37 4.98
N SER A 473 -36.88 -18.77 4.20
CA SER A 473 -36.91 -20.01 3.40
C SER A 473 -36.60 -21.28 4.20
N GLY A 474 -36.14 -21.15 5.45
CA GLY A 474 -35.74 -22.26 6.31
C GLY A 474 -34.29 -22.76 6.11
N LEU A 475 -33.50 -22.11 5.24
CA LEU A 475 -32.06 -22.41 5.09
C LEU A 475 -31.26 -22.01 6.35
N GLY A 476 -31.70 -20.95 7.04
CA GLY A 476 -30.96 -20.30 8.12
C GLY A 476 -29.84 -19.40 7.60
N THR A 477 -29.36 -18.49 8.45
CA THR A 477 -28.38 -17.46 8.07
C THR A 477 -26.94 -17.96 7.96
N GLN A 478 -26.61 -19.06 8.64
CA GLN A 478 -25.24 -19.60 8.72
C GLN A 478 -24.68 -20.05 7.36
N PRO A 479 -25.41 -20.80 6.51
CA PRO A 479 -24.91 -21.17 5.18
C PRO A 479 -24.62 -19.97 4.28
N ILE A 480 -25.46 -18.93 4.31
CA ILE A 480 -25.20 -17.68 3.57
C ILE A 480 -23.98 -16.98 4.12
N HIS A 481 -23.82 -16.93 5.44
CA HIS A 481 -22.62 -16.33 6.04
C HIS A 481 -21.34 -17.04 5.59
N ALA A 482 -21.32 -18.38 5.63
CA ALA A 482 -20.18 -19.17 5.18
C ALA A 482 -19.86 -18.95 3.69
N LEU A 483 -20.90 -18.84 2.84
CA LEU A 483 -20.72 -18.49 1.43
C LEU A 483 -20.10 -17.10 1.26
N VAL A 484 -20.60 -16.10 1.99
CA VAL A 484 -20.07 -14.73 1.95
C VAL A 484 -18.62 -14.69 2.41
N GLU A 485 -18.26 -15.39 3.48
CA GLU A 485 -16.88 -15.44 3.97
C GLU A 485 -15.92 -16.08 2.97
N ALA A 486 -16.33 -17.18 2.34
CA ALA A 486 -15.48 -17.90 1.38
C ALA A 486 -15.32 -17.16 0.05
N LEU A 487 -16.38 -16.53 -0.46
CA LEU A 487 -16.40 -15.93 -1.80
C LEU A 487 -16.12 -14.41 -1.79
N PHE A 488 -16.57 -13.71 -0.75
CA PHE A 488 -16.48 -12.24 -0.64
C PHE A 488 -15.91 -11.85 0.74
N PRO A 489 -14.62 -12.12 1.00
CA PRO A 489 -13.99 -11.75 2.27
C PRO A 489 -13.92 -10.23 2.47
N GLY A 490 -13.46 -9.80 3.65
CA GLY A 490 -13.29 -8.39 3.96
C GLY A 490 -14.62 -7.70 4.32
N PRO A 491 -14.99 -6.56 3.70
CA PRO A 491 -16.17 -5.79 4.11
C PRO A 491 -17.49 -6.59 4.09
N TYR A 492 -17.69 -7.45 3.09
CA TYR A 492 -18.89 -8.27 2.96
C TYR A 492 -19.04 -9.23 4.16
N ALA A 493 -18.01 -10.03 4.43
CA ALA A 493 -17.94 -10.89 5.61
C ALA A 493 -18.14 -10.10 6.91
N ALA A 494 -17.46 -8.96 7.07
CA ALA A 494 -17.56 -8.14 8.28
C ALA A 494 -18.99 -7.63 8.54
N TYR A 495 -19.71 -7.17 7.52
CA TYR A 495 -21.11 -6.75 7.68
C TYR A 495 -22.04 -7.95 7.93
N SER A 496 -21.81 -9.08 7.26
CA SER A 496 -22.54 -10.33 7.54
C SER A 496 -22.40 -10.75 9.00
N THR A 497 -21.17 -10.76 9.55
CA THR A 497 -20.94 -11.08 10.96
C THR A 497 -21.68 -10.11 11.89
N ARG A 498 -21.69 -8.80 11.58
CA ARG A 498 -22.40 -7.78 12.39
C ARG A 498 -23.92 -7.98 12.40
N MET A 499 -24.49 -8.43 11.29
CA MET A 499 -25.91 -8.77 11.20
C MET A 499 -26.21 -10.00 12.08
N LEU A 500 -25.40 -11.05 11.98
CA LEU A 500 -25.61 -12.30 12.71
C LEU A 500 -25.33 -12.18 14.20
N SER A 501 -24.36 -11.37 14.62
CA SER A 501 -24.01 -11.20 16.04
C SER A 501 -24.93 -10.24 16.80
N GLY A 502 -25.86 -9.57 16.11
CA GLY A 502 -26.71 -8.55 16.71
C GLY A 502 -26.01 -7.20 16.94
N ASP A 503 -24.74 -7.03 16.53
CA ASP A 503 -24.01 -5.75 16.63
C ASP A 503 -24.79 -4.57 16.01
N TYR A 504 -25.58 -4.85 14.97
CA TYR A 504 -26.42 -3.83 14.32
C TYR A 504 -27.48 -3.18 15.23
N HIS A 505 -27.88 -3.81 16.34
CA HIS A 505 -28.87 -3.25 17.28
C HIS A 505 -28.36 -3.11 18.73
N THR A 506 -27.22 -3.70 19.07
CA THR A 506 -26.64 -3.65 20.43
C THR A 506 -25.50 -2.63 20.57
N ARG A 507 -24.91 -2.17 19.46
CA ARG A 507 -23.81 -1.21 19.47
C ARG A 507 -24.25 0.17 19.99
N ALA A 508 -23.49 0.70 20.94
CA ALA A 508 -23.78 2.00 21.57
C ALA A 508 -23.49 3.21 20.66
N GLU A 509 -22.37 3.22 19.93
CA GLU A 509 -22.02 4.28 18.98
C GLU A 509 -22.01 3.71 17.56
N PRO A 510 -22.87 4.20 16.63
CA PRO A 510 -22.94 3.68 15.28
C PRO A 510 -21.61 3.92 14.55
N LEU A 511 -21.19 2.95 13.74
CA LEU A 511 -20.02 3.12 12.86
C LEU A 511 -20.37 4.08 11.72
N TRP A 512 -21.59 3.97 11.20
CA TRP A 512 -22.16 4.90 10.23
C TRP A 512 -23.64 5.14 10.54
N ALA A 513 -23.92 6.29 11.13
CA ALA A 513 -25.27 6.66 11.56
C ALA A 513 -26.21 6.85 10.36
N VAL A 514 -27.48 6.48 10.54
CA VAL A 514 -28.53 6.53 9.53
C VAL A 514 -28.69 7.91 8.90
N ASP A 515 -28.64 8.99 9.69
CA ASP A 515 -28.75 10.35 9.13
C ASP A 515 -27.59 10.71 8.19
N LEU A 516 -26.38 10.21 8.48
CA LEU A 516 -25.21 10.39 7.63
C LEU A 516 -25.29 9.52 6.38
N ALA A 517 -25.72 8.25 6.51
CA ALA A 517 -25.91 7.35 5.38
C ALA A 517 -26.98 7.87 4.41
N ARG A 518 -28.10 8.39 4.94
CA ARG A 518 -29.15 9.03 4.13
C ARG A 518 -28.67 10.30 3.46
N LYS A 519 -27.83 11.10 4.11
CA LYS A 519 -27.20 12.28 3.49
C LYS A 519 -26.34 11.86 2.29
N ASP A 520 -25.49 10.86 2.44
CA ASP A 520 -24.67 10.35 1.33
C ASP A 520 -25.54 9.74 0.21
N ALA A 521 -26.64 9.05 0.54
CA ALA A 521 -27.59 8.55 -0.44
C ALA A 521 -28.29 9.70 -1.22
N ARG A 522 -28.61 10.82 -0.56
CA ARG A 522 -29.13 12.02 -1.23
C ARG A 522 -28.11 12.60 -2.19
N HIS A 523 -26.84 12.71 -1.79
CA HIS A 523 -25.76 13.17 -2.66
C HIS A 523 -25.61 12.26 -3.89
N ALA A 524 -25.61 10.94 -3.71
CA ALA A 524 -25.51 9.99 -4.81
C ALA A 524 -26.69 10.11 -5.80
N LYS A 525 -27.92 10.23 -5.29
CA LYS A 525 -29.11 10.43 -6.12
C LYS A 525 -29.09 11.76 -6.87
N ALA A 526 -28.65 12.84 -6.23
CA ALA A 526 -28.52 14.15 -6.86
C ALA A 526 -27.50 14.12 -8.01
N LEU A 527 -26.33 13.50 -7.79
CA LEU A 527 -25.31 13.31 -8.82
C LEU A 527 -25.82 12.44 -9.98
N ALA A 528 -26.51 11.35 -9.67
CA ALA A 528 -27.08 10.48 -10.70
C ALA A 528 -28.09 11.24 -11.58
N ALA A 529 -29.00 11.99 -10.95
CA ALA A 529 -30.00 12.81 -11.65
C ALA A 529 -29.34 13.88 -12.54
N ALA A 530 -28.34 14.60 -12.03
CA ALA A 530 -27.59 15.60 -12.79
C ALA A 530 -26.83 14.99 -13.99
N ALA A 531 -26.38 13.74 -13.87
CA ALA A 531 -25.71 13.00 -14.93
C ALA A 531 -26.67 12.25 -15.88
N GLY A 532 -28.00 12.34 -15.69
CA GLY A 532 -28.97 11.62 -16.52
C GLY A 532 -29.00 10.11 -16.28
N THR A 533 -28.57 9.64 -15.10
CA THR A 533 -28.53 8.23 -14.70
C THR A 533 -29.38 7.99 -13.44
N ARG A 534 -29.53 6.72 -13.04
CA ARG A 534 -30.28 6.34 -11.85
C ARG A 534 -29.51 5.32 -11.01
N VAL A 535 -29.57 5.47 -9.69
CA VAL A 535 -28.91 4.59 -8.71
C VAL A 535 -29.96 3.79 -7.93
N GLN A 536 -30.63 2.85 -8.59
CA GLN A 536 -31.80 2.13 -8.05
C GLN A 536 -31.53 1.42 -6.72
N ASN A 537 -30.38 0.75 -6.59
CA ASN A 537 -30.02 0.06 -5.33
C ASN A 537 -29.90 1.05 -4.16
N VAL A 538 -29.40 2.27 -4.41
CA VAL A 538 -29.30 3.33 -3.40
C VAL A 538 -30.68 3.85 -3.02
N GLU A 539 -31.62 3.92 -3.96
CA GLU A 539 -33.00 4.32 -3.67
C GLU A 539 -33.70 3.32 -2.75
N THR A 540 -33.53 2.01 -3.00
CA THR A 540 -34.02 0.95 -2.12
C THR A 540 -33.40 1.05 -0.72
N ALA A 541 -32.07 1.17 -0.65
CA ALA A 541 -31.36 1.31 0.61
C ALA A 541 -31.79 2.58 1.39
N ASP A 542 -31.95 3.73 0.74
CA ASP A 542 -32.42 4.97 1.40
C ASP A 542 -33.87 4.84 1.91
N ALA A 543 -34.73 4.08 1.23
CA ALA A 543 -36.07 3.78 1.73
C ALA A 543 -36.02 2.95 3.02
N HIS A 544 -35.15 1.93 3.09
CA HIS A 544 -34.93 1.18 4.33
C HIS A 544 -34.27 2.01 5.43
N LEU A 545 -33.32 2.89 5.08
CA LEU A 545 -32.74 3.83 6.03
C LEU A 545 -33.79 4.82 6.57
N ALA A 546 -34.76 5.24 5.77
CA ALA A 546 -35.87 6.07 6.26
C ALA A 546 -36.68 5.33 7.33
N SER A 547 -37.06 4.08 7.07
CA SER A 547 -37.73 3.23 8.07
C SER A 547 -36.86 2.92 9.29
N LEU A 548 -35.55 2.75 9.10
CA LEU A 548 -34.61 2.58 10.21
C LEU A 548 -34.57 3.82 11.10
N ARG A 549 -34.52 5.00 10.50
CA ARG A 549 -34.52 6.28 11.24
C ARG A 549 -35.78 6.44 12.09
N GLU A 550 -36.94 6.03 11.57
CA GLU A 550 -38.20 6.03 12.33
C GLU A 550 -38.16 5.05 13.52
N HIS A 551 -37.51 3.89 13.34
CA HIS A 551 -37.43 2.87 14.37
C HIS A 551 -36.38 3.14 15.46
N ALA A 552 -35.17 3.52 15.05
CA ALA A 552 -33.98 3.60 15.91
C ALA A 552 -33.49 5.04 16.14
N GLY A 553 -34.18 6.04 15.60
CA GLY A 553 -33.78 7.43 15.67
C GLY A 553 -32.57 7.77 14.78
N PRO A 554 -31.97 8.96 14.95
CA PRO A 554 -30.91 9.47 14.07
C PRO A 554 -29.57 8.73 14.19
N SER A 555 -29.39 7.94 15.25
CA SER A 555 -28.15 7.22 15.57
C SER A 555 -28.22 5.72 15.27
N GLY A 556 -29.25 5.24 14.58
CA GLY A 556 -29.29 3.85 14.09
C GLY A 556 -28.09 3.57 13.17
N ASP A 557 -27.46 2.40 13.31
CA ASP A 557 -26.33 2.01 12.47
C ASP A 557 -26.79 1.51 11.10
N ILE A 558 -26.05 1.81 10.03
CA ILE A 558 -26.36 1.35 8.67
C ILE A 558 -26.63 -0.16 8.56
N ALA A 559 -25.92 -1.00 9.32
CA ALA A 559 -26.14 -2.46 9.30
C ALA A 559 -27.56 -2.85 9.75
N ALA A 560 -28.26 -1.96 10.46
CA ALA A 560 -29.61 -2.18 10.94
C ALA A 560 -30.70 -2.05 9.85
N ILE A 561 -30.32 -1.75 8.60
CA ILE A 561 -31.15 -2.08 7.43
C ILE A 561 -31.62 -3.54 7.53
N TYR A 562 -30.76 -4.46 7.99
CA TYR A 562 -31.12 -5.85 8.25
C TYR A 562 -32.37 -5.99 9.14
N GLY A 563 -32.42 -5.29 10.27
CA GLY A 563 -33.59 -5.30 11.16
C GLY A 563 -34.85 -4.75 10.50
N VAL A 564 -34.73 -3.74 9.62
CA VAL A 564 -35.87 -3.22 8.85
C VAL A 564 -36.38 -4.27 7.86
N VAL A 565 -35.49 -4.92 7.12
CA VAL A 565 -35.83 -5.97 6.15
C VAL A 565 -36.47 -7.16 6.87
N ARG A 566 -35.95 -7.55 8.04
CA ARG A 566 -36.57 -8.57 8.93
C ARG A 566 -38.02 -8.22 9.26
N LYS A 567 -38.27 -6.99 9.75
CA LYS A 567 -39.63 -6.52 10.07
C LYS A 567 -40.57 -6.60 8.87
N LYS A 568 -40.10 -6.20 7.69
CA LYS A 568 -40.90 -6.25 6.46
C LYS A 568 -41.24 -7.68 6.05
N ALA A 569 -40.40 -8.65 6.39
CA ALA A 569 -40.65 -10.08 6.17
C ALA A 569 -41.46 -10.75 7.29
N GLY A 570 -41.99 -10.00 8.26
CA GLY A 570 -42.78 -10.53 9.38
C GLY A 570 -41.95 -11.06 10.56
N LEU A 571 -40.62 -10.86 10.55
CA LEU A 571 -39.73 -11.23 11.65
C LEU A 571 -39.57 -10.07 12.65
N ASN A 572 -39.02 -10.37 13.83
CA ASN A 572 -38.62 -9.33 14.79
C ASN A 572 -37.47 -8.48 14.23
N PHE A 573 -37.45 -7.19 14.58
CA PHE A 573 -36.36 -6.29 14.22
C PHE A 573 -35.01 -6.81 14.71
N LYS A 574 -35.00 -7.31 15.96
CA LYS A 574 -33.85 -7.95 16.59
C LYS A 574 -33.85 -9.43 16.21
N ASN A 575 -32.66 -9.97 16.02
CA ASN A 575 -32.43 -11.41 15.94
C ASN A 575 -32.22 -11.99 17.34
N ASP A 576 -32.39 -13.31 17.47
CA ASP A 576 -32.41 -14.03 18.75
C ASP A 576 -31.01 -14.38 19.28
N VAL A 577 -30.07 -13.43 19.19
CA VAL A 577 -28.64 -13.63 19.58
C VAL A 577 -28.41 -13.44 21.06
#